data_AF-A0AAP6XJ72-F1
#
_entry.id   AF-A0AAP6XJ72-F1
#
_cell.length_a   1.000
_cell.length_b   1.000
_cell.length_c   1.000
_cell.angle_alpha   90.00
_cell.angle_beta   90.00
_cell.angle_gamma   90.00
#
_symmetry.space_group_name_H-M   'P 1'
#
loop_
_entity.id
_entity.type
_entity.pdbx_description
1 polymer ?
#
loop_
_entity_poly.entity_id
_entity_poly.type
_entity_poly.pdbx_seq_one_letter_code
_entity_poly.pdbx_strand_id
1 'polypeptide(L)'
;MSVDIEAILIHDKQRTPDLTYHQVSADRYLATEHCREEWRVDNDARHHPRGVRYHGCAAARAIAHAVERPGSIVSGFSALALYGLPYLVEGADTTLLASSGRNQLAGPCLPTIRRHSRATFPIWKVTHRGVGLRTASPVAAVVQALIQVKRGEHCWNVVDVEGLSAEEVRAVQLVDCVRRFWGITLADITAAARHKINASWLRKVLRLSSSLADSPKETEMRLLVAVLAARYGHVVQEQVPLVVDGRTVTTFDLAIPDLKIAVMYDGEHHSDYKQRNKDSSINLKMTLAGWTPARCSSRTMFECLGLVESLMQKSSQR
;
A
#
# COMPACT_ATOMS: atom_id res chain seq x y z
N MET A 1 -6.78 -21.91 -1.65
CA MET A 1 -5.96 -20.88 -2.32
C MET A 1 -4.49 -21.28 -2.18
N SER A 2 -3.75 -21.38 -3.28
CA SER A 2 -2.29 -21.51 -3.24
C SER A 2 -1.68 -20.13 -3.00
N VAL A 3 -0.63 -20.06 -2.18
CA VAL A 3 0.19 -18.87 -1.98
C VAL A 3 1.59 -19.24 -2.43
N ASP A 4 1.96 -18.73 -3.59
CA ASP A 4 3.26 -18.96 -4.19
C ASP A 4 4.08 -17.67 -4.09
N ILE A 5 5.30 -17.81 -3.57
CA ILE A 5 6.27 -16.72 -3.45
C ILE A 5 7.54 -17.13 -4.18
N GLU A 6 8.19 -16.17 -4.84
CA GLU A 6 9.45 -16.39 -5.54
C GLU A 6 10.58 -16.72 -4.56
N ALA A 7 10.57 -16.10 -3.37
CA ALA A 7 11.59 -16.29 -2.36
C ALA A 7 11.63 -17.75 -1.85
N ILE A 8 12.82 -18.34 -1.85
CA ILE A 8 13.04 -19.72 -1.43
C ILE A 8 13.46 -19.76 0.05
N LEU A 9 12.52 -20.14 0.92
CA LEU A 9 12.81 -20.41 2.33
C LEU A 9 13.51 -21.76 2.51
N ILE A 10 14.67 -21.74 3.12
CA ILE A 10 15.42 -22.96 3.46
C ILE A 10 15.53 -23.13 4.97
N HIS A 11 15.72 -24.38 5.42
CA HIS A 11 16.07 -24.69 6.81
C HIS A 11 17.57 -24.46 7.05
N ASP A 12 17.97 -24.16 8.29
CA ASP A 12 19.37 -23.98 8.69
C ASP A 12 20.35 -25.03 8.12
N LYS A 13 20.01 -26.31 8.30
CA LYS A 13 20.72 -27.48 7.76
C LYS A 13 20.89 -27.54 6.23
N GLN A 14 20.18 -26.71 5.47
CA GLN A 14 20.24 -26.67 4.01
C GLN A 14 21.14 -25.53 3.50
N ARG A 15 21.75 -24.74 4.40
CA ARG A 15 22.69 -23.68 4.02
C ARG A 15 23.97 -24.26 3.44
N THR A 16 24.52 -23.55 2.46
CA THR A 16 25.78 -23.90 1.80
C THR A 16 26.82 -22.79 2.03
N PRO A 17 28.13 -23.07 2.06
CA PRO A 17 29.14 -22.05 2.37
C PRO A 17 29.36 -20.96 1.31
N ASP A 18 28.87 -21.17 0.08
CA ASP A 18 29.07 -20.31 -1.10
C ASP A 18 28.09 -19.14 -1.19
N LEU A 19 27.01 -19.15 -0.40
CA LEU A 19 25.99 -18.12 -0.39
C LEU A 19 25.90 -17.41 0.96
N THR A 20 25.52 -16.14 0.92
CA THR A 20 25.16 -15.36 2.11
C THR A 20 23.68 -15.53 2.40
N TYR A 21 23.34 -15.70 3.68
CA TYR A 21 21.97 -15.94 4.13
C TYR A 21 21.54 -14.97 5.22
N HIS A 22 20.27 -14.57 5.19
CA HIS A 22 19.61 -13.80 6.23
C HIS A 22 18.61 -14.69 6.96
N GLN A 23 18.70 -14.70 8.30
CA GLN A 23 17.72 -15.40 9.12
C GLN A 23 16.38 -14.68 9.08
N VAL A 24 15.31 -15.46 8.97
CA VAL A 24 13.92 -14.99 8.85
C VAL A 24 13.11 -15.37 10.07
N SER A 25 13.38 -16.55 10.63
CA SER A 25 12.71 -17.09 11.81
C SER A 25 13.66 -18.00 12.59
N ALA A 26 13.17 -18.81 13.53
CA ALA A 26 14.04 -19.63 14.36
C ALA A 26 14.93 -20.56 13.51
N ASP A 27 14.33 -21.26 12.54
CA ASP A 27 15.02 -22.28 11.75
C ASP A 27 15.05 -21.97 10.24
N ARG A 28 14.51 -20.81 9.81
CA ARG A 28 14.39 -20.47 8.37
C ARG A 28 15.27 -19.31 7.95
N TYR A 29 15.82 -19.45 6.75
CA TYR A 29 16.75 -18.52 6.13
C TYR A 29 16.34 -18.23 4.67
N LEU A 30 16.78 -17.08 4.18
CA LEU A 30 16.74 -16.69 2.76
C LEU A 30 18.17 -16.42 2.30
N ALA A 31 18.52 -16.86 1.08
CA ALA A 31 19.71 -16.36 0.43
C ALA A 31 19.58 -14.85 0.15
N THR A 32 20.68 -14.12 0.13
CA THR A 32 20.67 -12.66 -0.10
C THR A 32 19.99 -12.26 -1.41
N GLU A 33 20.09 -13.07 -2.46
CA GLU A 33 19.40 -12.86 -3.74
C GLU A 33 17.86 -12.93 -3.65
N HIS A 34 17.34 -13.62 -2.64
CA HIS A 34 15.90 -13.67 -2.33
C HIS A 34 15.47 -12.64 -1.28
N CYS A 35 16.41 -11.83 -0.77
CA CYS A 35 16.12 -10.75 0.14
C CYS A 35 15.71 -9.49 -0.63
N ARG A 36 15.03 -8.60 0.08
CA ARG A 36 14.65 -7.27 -0.41
C ARG A 36 15.90 -6.40 -0.57
N GLU A 37 15.85 -5.48 -1.53
CA GLU A 37 16.91 -4.49 -1.73
C GLU A 37 17.18 -3.69 -0.44
N GLU A 38 18.46 -3.51 -0.11
CA GLU A 38 18.89 -2.91 1.18
C GLU A 38 18.29 -1.52 1.41
N TRP A 39 18.23 -0.68 0.37
CA TRP A 39 17.67 0.67 0.47
C TRP A 39 16.17 0.66 0.83
N ARG A 40 15.41 -0.36 0.39
CA ARG A 40 14.00 -0.54 0.75
C ARG A 40 13.86 -0.99 2.19
N VAL A 41 14.73 -1.89 2.64
CA VAL A 41 14.80 -2.35 4.04
C VAL A 41 15.09 -1.16 4.96
N ASP A 42 16.07 -0.34 4.60
CA ASP A 42 16.45 0.85 5.37
C ASP A 42 15.39 1.94 5.34
N ASN A 43 14.70 2.11 4.21
CA ASN A 43 13.57 3.03 4.12
C ASN A 43 12.42 2.60 5.04
N ASP A 44 12.05 1.32 5.03
CA ASP A 44 10.98 0.83 5.90
C ASP A 44 11.37 0.88 7.37
N ALA A 45 12.60 0.48 7.70
CA ALA A 45 13.10 0.52 9.08
C ALA A 45 13.08 1.95 9.63
N ARG A 46 13.44 2.97 8.83
CA ARG A 46 13.37 4.39 9.23
C ARG A 46 11.97 4.84 9.65
N HIS A 47 10.93 4.26 9.06
CA HIS A 47 9.54 4.61 9.37
C HIS A 47 8.85 3.58 10.27
N HIS A 48 9.51 2.46 10.55
CA HIS A 48 9.02 1.44 11.47
C HIS A 48 9.00 1.99 12.91
N PRO A 49 7.94 1.77 13.71
CA PRO A 49 7.82 2.30 15.07
C PRO A 49 8.97 1.95 16.03
N ARG A 50 9.72 0.91 15.68
CA ARG A 50 10.85 0.37 16.48
C ARG A 50 12.15 0.23 15.68
N GLY A 51 12.23 0.76 14.46
CA GLY A 51 13.45 0.67 13.66
C GLY A 51 13.84 -0.74 13.20
N VAL A 52 12.88 -1.66 13.08
CA VAL A 52 13.19 -3.07 12.80
C VAL A 52 13.47 -3.24 11.31
N ARG A 53 14.56 -3.94 10.99
CA ARG A 53 14.98 -4.26 9.62
C ARG A 53 14.48 -5.65 9.24
N TYR A 54 13.76 -5.73 8.13
CA TYR A 54 13.22 -6.98 7.59
C TYR A 54 13.77 -7.22 6.18
N HIS A 55 14.79 -8.08 6.09
CA HIS A 55 15.42 -8.45 4.80
C HIS A 55 14.53 -9.38 3.97
N GLY A 56 13.80 -10.30 4.60
CA GLY A 56 12.84 -11.16 3.89
C GLY A 56 11.52 -10.46 3.59
N CYS A 57 10.90 -10.78 2.46
CA CYS A 57 9.58 -10.25 2.15
C CYS A 57 8.53 -10.67 3.18
N ALA A 58 7.50 -9.85 3.39
CA ALA A 58 6.50 -10.05 4.44
C ALA A 58 5.78 -11.41 4.30
N ALA A 59 5.53 -11.87 3.07
CA ALA A 59 4.93 -13.16 2.80
C ALA A 59 5.85 -14.33 3.23
N ALA A 60 7.14 -14.27 2.91
CA ALA A 60 8.13 -15.27 3.33
C ALA A 60 8.25 -15.33 4.86
N ARG A 61 8.30 -14.17 5.52
CA ARG A 61 8.31 -14.08 6.99
C ARG A 61 7.05 -14.69 7.61
N ALA A 62 5.88 -14.42 7.04
CA ALA A 62 4.60 -14.97 7.48
C ALA A 62 4.54 -16.50 7.33
N ILE A 63 4.99 -17.04 6.19
CA ILE A 63 5.07 -18.49 5.96
C ILE A 63 6.00 -19.14 6.98
N ALA A 64 7.23 -18.62 7.11
CA ALA A 64 8.24 -19.18 8.00
C ALA A 64 7.72 -19.30 9.44
N HIS A 65 7.17 -18.21 9.98
CA HIS A 65 6.65 -18.20 11.35
C HIS A 65 5.39 -19.03 11.55
N ALA A 66 4.51 -19.12 10.54
CA ALA A 66 3.29 -19.93 10.63
C ALA A 66 3.60 -21.43 10.59
N VAL A 67 4.59 -21.85 9.80
CA VAL A 67 5.08 -23.24 9.75
C VAL A 67 5.70 -23.66 11.09
N GLU A 68 6.52 -22.79 11.69
CA GLU A 68 7.13 -23.04 13.01
C GLU A 68 6.12 -23.00 14.16
N ARG A 69 4.92 -22.45 13.94
CA ARG A 69 3.86 -22.34 14.96
C ARG A 69 2.55 -22.92 14.44
N PRO A 70 2.46 -24.25 14.29
CA PRO A 70 1.24 -24.90 13.81
C PRO A 70 0.03 -24.50 14.63
N GLY A 71 -1.09 -24.27 13.94
CA GLY A 71 -2.36 -23.89 14.57
C GLY A 71 -2.53 -22.39 14.81
N SER A 72 -1.46 -21.59 14.73
CA SER A 72 -1.56 -20.12 14.71
C SER A 72 -2.29 -19.61 13.46
N ILE A 73 -2.80 -18.38 13.52
CA ILE A 73 -3.53 -17.73 12.41
C ILE A 73 -2.74 -16.49 11.98
N VAL A 74 -2.31 -16.44 10.72
CA VAL A 74 -1.68 -15.25 10.14
C VAL A 74 -2.73 -14.14 10.01
N SER A 75 -2.39 -12.92 10.40
CA SER A 75 -3.35 -11.81 10.56
C SER A 75 -2.80 -10.47 10.08
N GLY A 76 -3.67 -9.47 9.93
CA GLY A 76 -3.29 -8.10 9.58
C GLY A 76 -2.44 -8.02 8.31
N PHE A 77 -1.42 -7.14 8.31
CA PHE A 77 -0.50 -6.98 7.17
C PHE A 77 0.19 -8.28 6.75
N SER A 78 0.46 -9.22 7.67
CA SER A 78 1.05 -10.51 7.30
C SER A 78 0.12 -11.36 6.46
N ALA A 79 -1.18 -11.35 6.75
CA ALA A 79 -2.16 -12.04 5.91
C ALA A 79 -2.35 -11.32 4.57
N LEU A 80 -2.35 -9.98 4.58
CA LEU A 80 -2.39 -9.19 3.34
C LEU A 80 -1.20 -9.49 2.42
N ALA A 81 -0.01 -9.67 2.98
CA ALA A 81 1.18 -10.08 2.24
C ALA A 81 1.02 -11.47 1.59
N LEU A 82 0.45 -12.45 2.31
CA LEU A 82 0.17 -13.78 1.74
C LEU A 82 -0.86 -13.73 0.61
N TYR A 83 -1.77 -12.76 0.63
CA TYR A 83 -2.72 -12.52 -0.46
C TYR A 83 -2.13 -11.69 -1.62
N GLY A 84 -0.85 -11.32 -1.52
CA GLY A 84 -0.15 -10.60 -2.59
C GLY A 84 -0.50 -9.12 -2.68
N LEU A 85 -0.76 -8.44 -1.56
CA LEU A 85 -0.98 -6.98 -1.60
C LEU A 85 0.34 -6.31 -2.04
N PRO A 86 0.37 -5.56 -3.14
CA PRO A 86 1.64 -5.14 -3.76
C PRO A 86 2.37 -4.03 -2.98
N TYR A 87 1.67 -3.32 -2.10
CA TYR A 87 2.21 -2.18 -1.37
C TYR A 87 1.97 -2.31 0.13
N LEU A 88 2.70 -1.51 0.90
CA LEU A 88 2.48 -1.24 2.34
C LEU A 88 2.79 -2.40 3.29
N VAL A 89 2.92 -3.64 2.83
CA VAL A 89 3.06 -4.82 3.71
C VAL A 89 4.49 -5.09 4.18
N GLU A 90 5.49 -4.71 3.39
CA GLU A 90 6.83 -5.28 3.50
C GLU A 90 7.57 -4.91 4.79
N GLY A 91 7.40 -3.67 5.26
CA GLY A 91 7.97 -3.19 6.52
C GLY A 91 7.23 -3.63 7.78
N ALA A 92 6.07 -4.30 7.67
CA ALA A 92 5.24 -4.60 8.82
C ALA A 92 5.80 -5.73 9.69
N ASP A 93 5.61 -5.66 11.01
CA ASP A 93 5.85 -6.78 11.91
C ASP A 93 5.05 -8.03 11.49
N THR A 94 5.69 -9.21 11.47
CA THR A 94 4.94 -10.45 11.24
C THR A 94 3.99 -10.69 12.41
N THR A 95 2.69 -10.84 12.15
CA THR A 95 1.67 -10.95 13.18
C THR A 95 0.89 -12.25 13.09
N LEU A 96 0.97 -13.04 14.16
CA LEU A 96 0.23 -14.29 14.33
C LEU A 96 -0.72 -14.18 15.53
N LEU A 97 -1.89 -14.79 15.40
CA LEU A 97 -2.84 -14.98 16.48
C LEU A 97 -2.74 -16.41 17.00
N ALA A 98 -2.53 -16.56 18.31
CA ALA A 98 -2.43 -17.86 18.97
C ALA A 98 -3.55 -18.03 20.01
N SER A 99 -4.06 -19.26 20.15
CA SER A 99 -5.10 -19.63 21.14
C SER A 99 -4.57 -19.62 22.57
N SER A 100 -3.29 -19.90 22.75
CA SER A 100 -2.56 -19.97 24.02
C SER A 100 -1.21 -19.26 23.87
N GLY A 101 -0.70 -18.70 24.97
CA GLY A 101 0.60 -18.01 25.01
C GLY A 101 0.53 -16.59 25.57
N ARG A 102 1.68 -16.07 25.99
CA ARG A 102 1.85 -14.67 26.37
C ARG A 102 1.94 -13.83 25.10
N ASN A 103 1.45 -12.59 25.16
CA ASN A 103 1.69 -11.65 24.08
C ASN A 103 3.20 -11.45 23.91
N GLN A 104 3.65 -11.43 22.67
CA GLN A 104 5.05 -11.22 22.30
C GLN A 104 5.11 -10.12 21.24
N LEU A 105 6.13 -9.27 21.30
CA LEU A 105 6.42 -8.30 20.25
C LEU A 105 7.36 -8.91 19.20
N ALA A 106 7.19 -8.53 17.95
CA ALA A 106 8.05 -8.98 16.87
C ALA A 106 9.49 -8.46 17.03
N GLY A 107 10.41 -9.10 16.32
CA GLY A 107 11.76 -8.62 16.02
C GLY A 107 12.17 -9.15 14.65
N PRO A 108 13.41 -8.92 14.19
CA PRO A 108 13.86 -9.33 12.86
C PRO A 108 13.56 -10.80 12.53
N CYS A 109 13.68 -11.69 13.54
CA CYS A 109 13.44 -13.13 13.44
C CYS A 109 12.33 -13.64 14.39
N LEU A 110 11.49 -12.74 14.93
CA LEU A 110 10.43 -13.08 15.88
C LEU A 110 9.10 -12.49 15.42
N PRO A 111 7.99 -13.24 15.46
CA PRO A 111 6.69 -12.68 15.17
C PRO A 111 6.10 -11.96 16.40
N THR A 112 5.25 -10.99 16.15
CA THR A 112 4.27 -10.50 17.12
C THR A 112 3.25 -11.62 17.33
N ILE A 113 3.11 -12.06 18.59
CA ILE A 113 2.09 -13.01 19.00
C ILE A 113 1.03 -12.24 19.77
N ARG A 114 -0.20 -12.27 19.27
CA ARG A 114 -1.37 -11.77 19.99
C ARG A 114 -2.27 -12.93 20.37
N ARG A 115 -2.86 -12.86 21.56
CA ARG A 115 -3.91 -13.80 21.93
C ARG A 115 -5.10 -13.63 20.99
N HIS A 116 -5.53 -14.72 20.36
CA HIS A 116 -6.75 -14.76 19.59
C HIS A 116 -7.93 -14.47 20.54
N SER A 117 -8.57 -13.32 20.37
CA SER A 117 -9.70 -12.92 21.23
C SER A 117 -10.93 -13.80 20.94
N ARG A 118 -11.95 -13.70 21.78
CA ARG A 118 -13.25 -14.37 21.55
C ARG A 118 -14.00 -13.84 20.31
N ALA A 119 -13.55 -12.73 19.71
CA ALA A 119 -14.20 -12.17 18.53
C ALA A 119 -13.97 -13.10 17.33
N THR A 120 -15.06 -13.64 16.79
CA THR A 120 -15.03 -14.51 15.62
C THR A 120 -14.85 -13.69 14.33
N PHE A 121 -13.99 -14.19 13.46
CA PHE A 121 -13.85 -13.74 12.08
C PHE A 121 -13.59 -14.97 11.20
N PRO A 122 -13.94 -14.94 9.90
CA PRO A 122 -13.69 -16.08 9.02
C PRO A 122 -12.19 -16.36 8.90
N ILE A 123 -11.82 -17.61 9.13
CA ILE A 123 -10.45 -18.13 8.97
C ILE A 123 -10.41 -18.89 7.66
N TRP A 124 -9.46 -18.55 6.80
CA TRP A 124 -9.18 -19.25 5.56
C TRP A 124 -8.04 -20.23 5.75
N LYS A 125 -8.02 -21.25 4.90
CA LYS A 125 -6.89 -22.15 4.72
C LYS A 125 -6.23 -21.83 3.39
N VAL A 126 -4.95 -21.48 3.46
CA VAL A 126 -4.10 -21.30 2.27
C VAL A 126 -3.04 -22.40 2.25
N THR A 127 -2.45 -22.68 1.10
CA THR A 127 -1.42 -23.70 0.96
C THR A 127 -0.19 -23.08 0.33
N HIS A 128 0.98 -23.35 0.88
CA HIS A 128 2.27 -22.97 0.28
C HIS A 128 3.12 -24.24 0.14
N ARG A 129 3.47 -24.61 -1.09
CA ARG A 129 4.28 -25.82 -1.38
C ARG A 129 3.79 -27.07 -0.64
N GLY A 130 2.48 -27.29 -0.64
CA GLY A 130 1.83 -28.43 0.03
C GLY A 130 1.60 -28.27 1.53
N VAL A 131 2.12 -27.22 2.17
CA VAL A 131 1.91 -26.95 3.61
C VAL A 131 0.68 -26.06 3.82
N GLY A 132 -0.27 -26.54 4.61
CA GLY A 132 -1.48 -25.79 4.95
C GLY A 132 -1.25 -24.76 6.06
N LEU A 133 -1.63 -23.50 5.79
CA LEU A 133 -1.56 -22.38 6.72
C LEU A 133 -2.96 -21.83 7.02
N ARG A 134 -3.17 -21.30 8.22
CA ARG A 134 -4.42 -20.63 8.62
C ARG A 134 -4.23 -19.13 8.54
N THR A 135 -5.15 -18.42 7.93
CA THR A 135 -5.09 -16.97 7.74
C THR A 135 -6.43 -16.33 8.10
N ALA A 136 -6.43 -15.09 8.58
CA ALA A 136 -7.65 -14.29 8.61
C ALA A 136 -8.12 -14.04 7.17
N SER A 137 -9.42 -14.19 6.87
CA SER A 137 -9.98 -13.87 5.54
C SER A 137 -9.57 -12.46 5.07
N PRO A 138 -9.52 -12.18 3.76
CA PRO A 138 -9.03 -10.90 3.23
C PRO A 138 -9.65 -9.67 3.91
N VAL A 139 -10.98 -9.62 4.04
CA VAL A 139 -11.68 -8.50 4.70
C VAL A 139 -11.33 -8.41 6.20
N ALA A 140 -11.21 -9.55 6.90
CA ALA A 140 -10.80 -9.55 8.30
C ALA A 140 -9.35 -9.07 8.48
N ALA A 141 -8.45 -9.46 7.57
CA ALA A 141 -7.07 -9.01 7.54
C ALA A 141 -6.96 -7.50 7.30
N VAL A 142 -7.81 -6.93 6.43
CA VAL A 142 -7.89 -5.47 6.22
C VAL A 142 -8.27 -4.75 7.51
N VAL A 143 -9.31 -5.20 8.21
CA VAL A 143 -9.74 -4.60 9.48
C VAL A 143 -8.65 -4.70 10.54
N GLN A 144 -7.95 -5.83 10.62
CA GLN A 144 -6.82 -6.01 11.53
C GLN A 144 -5.65 -5.08 11.17
N ALA A 145 -5.33 -4.93 9.89
CA ALA A 145 -4.30 -4.00 9.42
C ALA A 145 -4.66 -2.54 9.70
N LEU A 146 -5.92 -2.13 9.55
CA LEU A 146 -6.40 -0.80 9.95
C LEU A 146 -6.24 -0.55 11.45
N ILE A 147 -6.48 -1.58 12.29
CA ILE A 147 -6.22 -1.49 13.73
C ILE A 147 -4.71 -1.33 14.00
N GLN A 148 -3.85 -2.03 13.26
CA GLN A 148 -2.39 -1.91 13.37
C GLN A 148 -1.92 -0.49 13.00
N VAL A 149 -2.43 0.07 11.90
CA VAL A 149 -2.17 1.47 11.52
C VAL A 149 -2.63 2.42 12.63
N LYS A 150 -3.86 2.25 13.12
CA LYS A 150 -4.45 3.09 14.17
C LYS A 150 -3.67 3.07 15.50
N ARG A 151 -3.03 1.94 15.81
CA ARG A 151 -2.21 1.79 17.02
C ARG A 151 -0.76 2.24 16.82
N GLY A 152 -0.38 2.65 15.61
CA GLY A 152 1.01 2.90 15.26
C GLY A 152 1.88 1.65 15.38
N GLU A 153 1.30 0.46 15.18
CA GLU A 153 2.05 -0.82 15.16
C GLU A 153 2.74 -1.04 13.81
N HIS A 154 2.23 -0.43 12.74
CA HIS A 154 2.88 -0.39 11.43
C HIS A 154 2.77 1.01 10.83
N CYS A 155 3.89 1.55 10.35
CA CYS A 155 4.01 2.89 9.84
C CYS A 155 4.92 2.90 8.61
N TRP A 156 4.62 3.78 7.67
CA TRP A 156 5.45 4.08 6.50
C TRP A 156 5.42 5.58 6.22
N ASN A 157 6.30 6.06 5.34
CA ASN A 157 6.33 7.47 5.00
C ASN A 157 5.05 7.91 4.29
N VAL A 158 4.47 9.03 4.74
CA VAL A 158 3.34 9.70 4.08
C VAL A 158 3.60 11.20 4.10
N VAL A 159 3.10 11.90 3.09
CA VAL A 159 3.12 13.37 3.09
C VAL A 159 2.11 13.96 4.06
N ASP A 160 2.39 15.17 4.51
CA ASP A 160 1.45 15.96 5.29
C ASP A 160 0.29 16.43 4.40
N VAL A 161 -0.94 16.19 4.84
CA VAL A 161 -2.16 16.58 4.14
C VAL A 161 -3.02 17.36 5.13
N GLU A 162 -3.32 18.62 4.80
CA GLU A 162 -4.08 19.49 5.68
C GLU A 162 -5.41 18.84 6.13
N GLY A 163 -5.67 18.88 7.44
CA GLY A 163 -6.88 18.33 8.05
C GLY A 163 -6.87 16.81 8.27
N LEU A 164 -5.78 16.12 7.91
CA LEU A 164 -5.59 14.69 8.14
C LEU A 164 -4.36 14.41 9.01
N SER A 165 -4.47 13.42 9.89
CA SER A 165 -3.28 12.88 10.55
C SER A 165 -2.53 11.91 9.62
N ALA A 166 -1.23 11.71 9.86
CA ALA A 166 -0.46 10.70 9.13
C ALA A 166 -1.07 9.29 9.24
N GLU A 167 -1.68 8.96 10.38
CA GLU A 167 -2.45 7.72 10.56
C GLU A 167 -3.62 7.62 9.58
N GLU A 168 -4.38 8.70 9.43
CA GLU A 168 -5.54 8.74 8.52
C GLU A 168 -5.10 8.63 7.06
N VAL A 169 -4.01 9.29 6.64
CA VAL A 169 -3.46 9.16 5.28
C VAL A 169 -3.04 7.72 5.00
N ARG A 170 -2.34 7.07 5.93
CA ARG A 170 -1.97 5.64 5.82
C ARG A 170 -3.19 4.74 5.73
N ALA A 171 -4.23 5.01 6.52
CA ALA A 171 -5.47 4.25 6.49
C ALA A 171 -6.18 4.40 5.14
N VAL A 172 -6.23 5.60 4.56
CA VAL A 172 -6.80 5.83 3.21
C VAL A 172 -5.99 5.07 2.17
N GLN A 173 -4.65 5.14 2.17
CA GLN A 173 -3.80 4.37 1.26
C GLN A 173 -4.05 2.86 1.34
N LEU A 174 -4.18 2.31 2.55
CA LEU A 174 -4.50 0.89 2.73
C LEU A 174 -5.87 0.53 2.13
N VAL A 175 -6.90 1.34 2.39
CA VAL A 175 -8.24 1.12 1.87
C VAL A 175 -8.24 1.23 0.33
N ASP A 176 -7.59 2.25 -0.22
CA ASP A 176 -7.49 2.45 -1.68
C ASP A 176 -6.80 1.26 -2.34
N CYS A 177 -5.68 0.78 -1.78
CA CYS A 177 -4.96 -0.39 -2.29
C CYS A 177 -5.86 -1.65 -2.32
N VAL A 178 -6.52 -2.00 -1.22
CA VAL A 178 -7.33 -3.24 -1.20
C VAL A 178 -8.59 -3.15 -2.05
N ARG A 179 -9.13 -1.93 -2.24
CA ARG A 179 -10.22 -1.69 -3.19
C ARG A 179 -9.72 -1.84 -4.63
N ARG A 180 -8.59 -1.24 -4.97
CA ARG A 180 -8.02 -1.24 -6.32
C ARG A 180 -7.62 -2.62 -6.78
N PHE A 181 -6.87 -3.35 -5.95
CA PHE A 181 -6.26 -4.62 -6.34
C PHE A 181 -7.16 -5.83 -6.12
N TRP A 182 -8.09 -5.77 -5.16
CA TRP A 182 -8.92 -6.93 -4.79
C TRP A 182 -10.42 -6.67 -4.82
N GLY A 183 -10.87 -5.47 -5.17
CA GLY A 183 -12.30 -5.15 -5.25
C GLY A 183 -13.05 -5.23 -3.93
N ILE A 184 -12.34 -5.22 -2.78
CA ILE A 184 -13.00 -5.20 -1.46
C ILE A 184 -13.81 -3.92 -1.35
N THR A 185 -15.10 -4.02 -1.02
CA THR A 185 -15.98 -2.84 -1.01
C THR A 185 -15.93 -2.09 0.33
N LEU A 186 -16.37 -0.83 0.31
CA LEU A 186 -16.55 -0.06 1.56
C LEU A 186 -17.57 -0.73 2.51
N ALA A 187 -18.58 -1.41 1.94
CA ALA A 187 -19.59 -2.14 2.70
C ALA A 187 -18.97 -3.34 3.43
N ASP A 188 -18.10 -4.11 2.76
CA ASP A 188 -17.38 -5.23 3.36
C ASP A 188 -16.53 -4.78 4.55
N ILE A 189 -15.76 -3.70 4.37
CA ILE A 189 -14.91 -3.14 5.43
C ILE A 189 -15.77 -2.65 6.60
N THR A 190 -16.85 -1.92 6.31
CA THR A 190 -17.76 -1.39 7.34
C THR A 190 -18.38 -2.51 8.16
N ALA A 191 -18.88 -3.57 7.50
CA ALA A 191 -19.48 -4.72 8.15
C ALA A 191 -18.47 -5.47 9.01
N ALA A 192 -17.28 -5.74 8.49
CA ALA A 192 -16.24 -6.48 9.20
C ALA A 192 -15.62 -5.70 10.37
N ALA A 193 -15.58 -4.37 10.28
CA ALA A 193 -15.02 -3.47 11.29
C ALA A 193 -15.98 -3.15 12.45
N ARG A 194 -17.24 -3.58 12.36
CA ARG A 194 -18.26 -3.32 13.37
C ARG A 194 -17.79 -3.75 14.75
N HIS A 195 -17.90 -2.85 15.73
CA HIS A 195 -17.46 -3.02 17.12
C HIS A 195 -15.94 -3.29 17.31
N LYS A 196 -15.12 -3.16 16.27
CA LYS A 196 -13.66 -3.36 16.32
C LYS A 196 -12.87 -2.07 16.10
N ILE A 197 -13.43 -1.15 15.32
CA ILE A 197 -12.85 0.17 15.02
C ILE A 197 -13.87 1.26 15.39
N ASN A 198 -13.39 2.41 15.84
CA ASN A 198 -14.23 3.58 16.07
C ASN A 198 -14.96 3.97 14.77
N ALA A 199 -16.30 4.00 14.80
CA ALA A 199 -17.12 4.20 13.61
C ALA A 199 -16.96 5.60 12.99
N SER A 200 -16.71 6.64 13.80
CA SER A 200 -16.49 8.00 13.29
C SER A 200 -15.19 8.09 12.50
N TRP A 201 -14.12 7.56 13.09
CA TRP A 201 -12.81 7.47 12.44
C TRP A 201 -12.88 6.68 11.14
N LEU A 202 -13.48 5.48 11.17
CA LEU A 202 -13.60 4.65 9.97
C LEU A 202 -14.41 5.36 8.87
N ARG A 203 -15.52 6.02 9.24
CA ARG A 203 -16.33 6.78 8.28
C ARG A 203 -15.53 7.90 7.61
N LYS A 204 -14.66 8.60 8.36
CA LYS A 204 -13.78 9.63 7.80
C LYS A 204 -12.82 9.02 6.78
N VAL A 205 -12.14 7.93 7.12
CA VAL A 205 -11.22 7.21 6.20
C VAL A 205 -11.95 6.73 4.95
N LEU A 206 -13.08 6.03 5.09
CA LEU A 206 -13.81 5.47 3.95
C LEU A 206 -14.39 6.54 3.03
N ARG A 207 -14.79 7.70 3.55
CA ARG A 207 -15.26 8.84 2.74
C ARG A 207 -14.16 9.44 1.86
N LEU A 208 -12.91 9.39 2.33
CA LEU A 208 -11.75 9.91 1.60
C LEU A 208 -11.17 8.90 0.61
N SER A 209 -11.67 7.66 0.60
CA SER A 209 -11.11 6.57 -0.19
C SER A 209 -11.55 6.59 -1.64
N SER A 210 -10.63 6.26 -2.55
CA SER A 210 -10.88 5.96 -3.96
C SER A 210 -10.41 4.54 -4.31
N SER A 211 -11.06 3.89 -5.28
CA SER A 211 -10.61 2.60 -5.81
C SER A 211 -9.77 2.74 -7.09
N LEU A 212 -9.37 3.96 -7.44
CA LEU A 212 -8.78 4.28 -8.74
C LEU A 212 -7.26 4.50 -8.70
N ALA A 213 -6.68 4.75 -7.53
CA ALA A 213 -5.24 4.92 -7.39
C ALA A 213 -4.51 3.58 -7.58
N ASP A 214 -3.55 3.53 -8.50
CA ASP A 214 -2.70 2.38 -8.79
C ASP A 214 -1.50 2.30 -7.83
N SER A 215 -1.25 3.35 -7.05
CA SER A 215 -0.18 3.38 -6.05
C SER A 215 -0.54 4.20 -4.80
N PRO A 216 0.13 3.96 -3.65
CA PRO A 216 -0.03 4.81 -2.47
C PRO A 216 0.33 6.28 -2.74
N LYS A 217 1.25 6.55 -3.67
CA LYS A 217 1.66 7.92 -4.01
C LYS A 217 0.61 8.66 -4.84
N GLU A 218 -0.11 7.98 -5.72
CA GLU A 218 -1.29 8.57 -6.37
C GLU A 218 -2.39 8.91 -5.37
N THR A 219 -2.58 8.07 -4.33
CA THR A 219 -3.50 8.40 -3.23
C THR A 219 -3.09 9.69 -2.51
N GLU A 220 -1.80 9.87 -2.22
CA GLU A 220 -1.28 11.12 -1.63
C GLU A 220 -1.50 12.31 -2.55
N MET A 221 -1.16 12.19 -3.84
CA MET A 221 -1.34 13.24 -4.82
C MET A 221 -2.81 13.64 -4.93
N ARG A 222 -3.73 12.67 -4.97
CA ARG A 222 -5.17 12.90 -4.98
C ARG A 222 -5.63 13.69 -3.77
N LEU A 223 -5.23 13.30 -2.57
CA LEU A 223 -5.62 13.98 -1.35
C LEU A 223 -5.09 15.43 -1.31
N LEU A 224 -3.83 15.63 -1.71
CA LEU A 224 -3.21 16.95 -1.78
C LEU A 224 -3.90 17.87 -2.80
N VAL A 225 -4.11 17.39 -4.03
CA VAL A 225 -4.77 18.18 -5.09
C VAL A 225 -6.22 18.44 -4.74
N ALA A 226 -6.94 17.49 -4.12
CA ALA A 226 -8.33 17.68 -3.70
C ALA A 226 -8.47 18.77 -2.63
N VAL A 227 -7.60 18.77 -1.61
CA VAL A 227 -7.56 19.83 -0.60
C VAL A 227 -7.25 21.17 -1.23
N LEU A 228 -6.22 21.22 -2.08
CA LEU A 228 -5.79 22.45 -2.73
C LEU A 228 -6.90 23.03 -3.62
N ALA A 229 -7.48 22.23 -4.51
CA ALA A 229 -8.55 22.65 -5.42
C ALA A 229 -9.78 23.16 -4.66
N ALA A 230 -10.15 22.50 -3.55
CA ALA A 230 -11.27 22.92 -2.73
C ALA A 230 -11.10 24.34 -2.14
N ARG A 231 -9.86 24.76 -1.83
CA ARG A 231 -9.58 26.14 -1.35
C ARG A 231 -9.89 27.20 -2.40
N TYR A 232 -9.75 26.86 -3.67
CA TYR A 232 -10.03 27.75 -4.80
C TYR A 232 -11.42 27.52 -5.41
N GLY A 233 -12.25 26.66 -4.80
CA GLY A 233 -13.62 26.39 -5.26
C GLY A 233 -13.71 25.46 -6.47
N HIS A 234 -12.64 24.71 -6.77
CA HIS A 234 -12.60 23.76 -7.89
C HIS A 234 -12.81 22.32 -7.45
N VAL A 235 -13.29 21.48 -8.37
CA VAL A 235 -13.54 20.05 -8.13
C VAL A 235 -12.53 19.20 -8.89
N VAL A 236 -11.90 18.28 -8.17
CA VAL A 236 -10.99 17.28 -8.76
C VAL A 236 -11.78 16.07 -9.20
N GLN A 237 -11.48 15.57 -10.39
CA GLN A 237 -11.98 14.30 -10.92
C GLN A 237 -10.81 13.34 -11.13
N GLU A 238 -11.04 12.05 -10.88
CA GLU A 238 -10.03 11.00 -11.06
C GLU A 238 -10.26 10.27 -12.39
N GLN A 239 -9.20 9.76 -13.00
CA GLN A 239 -9.25 8.90 -14.19
C GLN A 239 -10.04 9.52 -15.35
N VAL A 240 -9.74 10.77 -15.69
CA VAL A 240 -10.45 11.51 -16.74
C VAL A 240 -9.84 11.24 -18.12
N PRO A 241 -10.57 10.65 -19.07
CA PRO A 241 -10.03 10.35 -20.40
C PRO A 241 -9.95 11.62 -21.27
N LEU A 242 -8.81 11.82 -21.92
CA LEU A 242 -8.70 12.73 -23.05
C LEU A 242 -9.07 11.99 -24.33
N VAL A 243 -10.20 12.38 -24.94
CA VAL A 243 -10.66 11.83 -26.21
C VAL A 243 -10.40 12.84 -27.34
N VAL A 244 -9.70 12.41 -28.38
CA VAL A 244 -9.44 13.18 -29.61
C VAL A 244 -9.91 12.34 -30.79
N ASP A 245 -10.74 12.90 -31.67
CA ASP A 245 -11.32 12.23 -32.84
C ASP A 245 -11.98 10.88 -32.50
N GLY A 246 -12.71 10.83 -31.38
CA GLY A 246 -13.41 9.62 -30.91
C GLY A 246 -12.50 8.54 -30.33
N ARG A 247 -11.20 8.80 -30.13
CA ARG A 247 -10.23 7.85 -29.54
C ARG A 247 -9.63 8.39 -28.25
N THR A 248 -9.55 7.55 -27.22
CA THR A 248 -8.84 7.88 -25.99
C THR A 248 -7.34 7.98 -26.26
N VAL A 249 -6.78 9.17 -26.09
CA VAL A 249 -5.34 9.45 -26.25
C VAL A 249 -4.58 9.08 -25.00
N THR A 250 -5.11 9.46 -23.84
CA THR A 250 -4.58 9.15 -22.51
C THR A 250 -5.70 9.30 -21.49
N THR A 251 -5.50 8.76 -20.30
CA THR A 251 -6.33 9.04 -19.12
C THR A 251 -5.48 9.82 -18.12
N PHE A 252 -6.03 10.89 -17.57
CA PHE A 252 -5.38 11.67 -16.52
C PHE A 252 -5.66 11.03 -15.17
N ASP A 253 -4.64 10.88 -14.33
CA ASP A 253 -4.84 10.34 -12.98
C ASP A 253 -5.80 11.25 -12.20
N LEU A 254 -5.57 12.56 -12.29
CA LEU A 254 -6.47 13.58 -11.77
C LEU A 254 -6.66 14.71 -12.80
N ALA A 255 -7.81 15.37 -12.73
CA ALA A 255 -8.11 16.54 -13.53
C ALA A 255 -8.90 17.58 -12.73
N ILE A 256 -8.67 18.86 -13.06
CA ILE A 256 -9.53 19.99 -12.68
C ILE A 256 -10.16 20.48 -14.00
N PRO A 257 -11.35 19.95 -14.39
CA PRO A 257 -11.83 20.05 -15.77
C PRO A 257 -12.21 21.46 -16.23
N ASP A 258 -12.77 22.26 -15.33
CA ASP A 258 -13.15 23.65 -15.59
C ASP A 258 -11.94 24.53 -15.90
N LEU A 259 -10.78 24.22 -15.32
CA LEU A 259 -9.50 24.86 -15.62
C LEU A 259 -8.67 24.14 -16.70
N LYS A 260 -9.13 22.98 -17.18
CA LYS A 260 -8.38 22.08 -18.06
C LYS A 260 -6.96 21.78 -17.53
N ILE A 261 -6.82 21.54 -16.24
CA ILE A 261 -5.54 21.10 -15.65
C ILE A 261 -5.58 19.58 -15.51
N ALA A 262 -4.56 18.90 -16.03
CA ALA A 262 -4.41 17.45 -15.95
C ALA A 262 -3.19 17.10 -15.11
N VAL A 263 -3.37 16.40 -14.00
CA VAL A 263 -2.28 15.96 -13.12
C VAL A 263 -1.98 14.49 -13.41
N MET A 264 -0.71 14.18 -13.64
CA MET A 264 -0.25 12.83 -13.97
C MET A 264 0.91 12.43 -13.08
N TYR A 265 0.82 11.27 -12.42
CA TYR A 265 1.85 10.72 -11.57
C TYR A 265 2.60 9.60 -12.29
N ASP A 266 3.85 9.88 -12.64
CA ASP A 266 4.77 8.87 -13.19
C ASP A 266 5.45 8.13 -12.02
N GLY A 267 5.06 6.86 -11.85
CA GLY A 267 5.75 5.94 -10.95
C GLY A 267 7.19 5.69 -11.39
N GLU A 268 7.99 5.05 -10.52
CA GLU A 268 9.34 4.61 -10.89
C GLU A 268 9.26 3.55 -12.00
N HIS A 269 9.45 4.00 -13.25
CA HIS A 269 9.57 3.14 -14.41
C HIS A 269 10.94 3.36 -15.08
N HIS A 270 11.58 2.24 -15.40
CA HIS A 270 12.77 2.23 -16.25
C HIS A 270 12.34 2.68 -17.66
N SER A 271 12.48 3.99 -17.94
CA SER A 271 12.06 4.61 -19.18
C SER A 271 12.82 4.05 -20.40
N ASP A 272 12.14 3.24 -21.21
CA ASP A 272 12.58 2.87 -22.56
C ASP A 272 12.35 4.03 -23.55
N TYR A 273 13.17 4.10 -24.59
CA TYR A 273 13.13 5.12 -25.64
C TYR A 273 11.74 5.24 -26.32
N LYS A 274 11.05 4.10 -26.50
CA LYS A 274 9.69 4.07 -27.07
C LYS A 274 8.66 4.79 -26.21
N GLN A 275 8.82 4.74 -24.89
CA GLN A 275 7.92 5.41 -23.95
C GLN A 275 8.01 6.93 -24.11
N ARG A 276 9.23 7.46 -24.26
CA ARG A 276 9.48 8.91 -24.42
C ARG A 276 8.78 9.51 -25.65
N ASN A 277 8.90 8.87 -26.82
CA ASN A 277 8.26 9.36 -28.04
C ASN A 277 6.72 9.34 -27.94
N LYS A 278 6.16 8.32 -27.28
CA LYS A 278 4.73 8.23 -27.01
C LYS A 278 4.26 9.35 -26.08
N ASP A 279 4.99 9.59 -25.00
CA ASP A 279 4.69 10.67 -24.04
C ASP A 279 4.75 12.06 -24.69
N SER A 280 5.73 12.31 -25.56
CA SER A 280 5.79 13.57 -26.32
C SER A 280 4.57 13.79 -27.21
N SER A 281 4.10 12.74 -27.91
CA SER A 281 2.88 12.82 -28.73
C SER A 281 1.63 13.08 -27.90
N ILE A 282 1.52 12.43 -26.73
CA ILE A 282 0.40 12.64 -25.80
C ILE A 282 0.38 14.09 -25.31
N ASN A 283 1.53 14.63 -24.88
CA ASN A 283 1.63 16.01 -24.40
C ASN A 283 1.20 17.03 -25.46
N LEU A 284 1.63 16.86 -26.72
CA LEU A 284 1.19 17.73 -27.82
C LEU A 284 -0.32 17.70 -28.01
N LYS A 285 -0.94 16.51 -27.98
CA LYS A 285 -2.39 16.35 -28.10
C LYS A 285 -3.15 16.97 -26.93
N MET A 286 -2.62 16.86 -25.70
CA MET A 286 -3.19 17.53 -24.53
C MET A 286 -3.19 19.05 -24.70
N THR A 287 -2.04 19.62 -25.09
CA THR A 287 -1.90 21.07 -25.30
C THR A 287 -2.81 21.56 -26.42
N LEU A 288 -2.91 20.83 -27.54
CA LEU A 288 -3.83 21.16 -28.64
C LEU A 288 -5.30 21.14 -28.20
N ALA A 289 -5.67 20.25 -27.28
CA ALA A 289 -7.01 20.20 -26.68
C ALA A 289 -7.23 21.26 -25.58
N GLY A 290 -6.24 22.10 -25.32
CA GLY A 290 -6.26 23.17 -24.31
C GLY A 290 -6.03 22.68 -22.88
N TRP A 291 -5.52 21.46 -22.69
CA TRP A 291 -5.15 20.94 -21.38
C TRP A 291 -3.72 21.33 -21.00
N THR A 292 -3.53 21.65 -19.73
CA THR A 292 -2.21 21.90 -19.14
C THR A 292 -1.75 20.66 -18.38
N PRO A 293 -0.76 19.90 -18.89
CA PRO A 293 -0.18 18.77 -18.19
C PRO A 293 0.67 19.23 -16.99
N ALA A 294 0.35 18.73 -15.81
CA ALA A 294 1.14 18.82 -14.58
C ALA A 294 1.61 17.40 -14.22
N ARG A 295 2.72 16.99 -14.83
CA ARG A 295 3.29 15.65 -14.67
C ARG A 295 4.37 15.64 -13.60
N CYS A 296 4.33 14.67 -12.70
CA CYS A 296 5.28 14.59 -11.59
C CYS A 296 5.65 13.15 -11.24
N SER A 297 6.75 13.02 -10.51
CA SER A 297 7.16 11.78 -9.86
C SER A 297 7.18 12.00 -8.34
N SER A 298 7.57 10.98 -7.57
CA SER A 298 7.77 11.10 -6.12
C SER A 298 8.64 12.31 -5.71
N ARG A 299 9.66 12.68 -6.51
CA ARG A 299 10.60 13.76 -6.20
C ARG A 299 10.07 15.15 -6.56
N THR A 300 9.22 15.26 -7.58
CA THR A 300 8.72 16.55 -8.11
C THR A 300 7.26 16.82 -7.72
N MET A 301 6.70 16.01 -6.82
CA MET A 301 5.29 16.10 -6.43
C MET A 301 4.90 17.48 -5.88
N PHE A 302 5.74 18.10 -5.04
CA PHE A 302 5.46 19.43 -4.48
C PHE A 302 5.66 20.57 -5.49
N GLU A 303 6.60 20.42 -6.43
CA GLU A 303 6.74 21.37 -7.55
C GLU A 303 5.48 21.35 -8.43
N CYS A 304 4.94 20.15 -8.67
CA CYS A 304 3.69 19.98 -9.40
C CYS A 304 2.51 20.61 -8.67
N LEU A 305 2.42 20.49 -7.35
CA LEU A 305 1.40 21.20 -6.57
C LEU A 305 1.54 22.72 -6.70
N GLY A 306 2.76 23.25 -6.67
CA GLY A 306 3.03 24.67 -6.88
C GLY A 306 2.60 25.14 -8.27
N LEU A 307 2.85 24.35 -9.31
CA LEU A 307 2.34 24.61 -10.66
C LEU A 307 0.81 24.66 -10.68
N VAL A 308 0.15 23.63 -10.14
CA VAL A 308 -1.31 23.53 -10.10
C VAL A 308 -1.92 24.72 -9.36
N GLU A 309 -1.37 25.10 -8.20
CA GLU A 309 -1.80 26.27 -7.44
C GLU A 309 -1.64 27.57 -8.24
N SER A 310 -0.50 27.77 -8.90
CA SER A 310 -0.26 28.97 -9.71
C SER A 310 -1.25 29.12 -10.88
N LEU A 311 -1.71 27.99 -11.44
CA LEU A 311 -2.71 27.99 -12.52
C LEU A 311 -4.09 28.39 -11.99
N MET A 312 -4.48 27.89 -10.81
CA MET A 312 -5.74 28.28 -10.14
C MET A 312 -5.76 29.76 -9.75
N GLN A 313 -4.66 30.28 -9.21
CA GLN A 313 -4.55 31.71 -8.86
C GLN A 313 -4.73 32.62 -10.09
N LYS A 314 -4.14 32.25 -11.23
CA LYS A 314 -4.29 32.99 -12.48
C LYS A 314 -5.72 32.98 -13.02
N SER A 315 -6.47 31.90 -12.83
CA SER A 315 -7.89 31.86 -13.23
C SER A 315 -8.78 32.69 -12.30
N SER A 316 -8.49 32.74 -11.00
CA SER A 316 -9.27 33.53 -10.04
C SER A 316 -9.08 35.05 -10.17
N GLN A 317 -8.04 35.50 -10.88
CA GLN A 317 -7.76 36.93 -11.13
C GLN A 317 -8.38 37.46 -12.42
N ARG A 318 -9.04 36.62 -13.21
CA ARG A 318 -9.73 36.98 -14.46
C ARG A 318 -11.23 37.07 -14.22
#